data_AF-A0A3D2WDU5-F1
#
_entry.id   AF-A0A3D2WDU5-F1
#
_cell.length_a   1.000
_cell.length_b   1.000
_cell.length_c   1.000
_cell.angle_alpha   90.00
_cell.angle_beta   90.00
_cell.angle_gamma   90.00
#
_symmetry.space_group_name_H-M   'P 1'
#
loop_
_entity.id
_entity.type
_entity.pdbx_description
1 polymer ?
#
loop_
_entity_poly.entity_id
_entity_poly.type
_entity_poly.pdbx_seq_one_letter_code
_entity_poly.pdbx_strand_id
1 'polypeptide(L)'
;MLSAMQDQKMGGIIDHSFYTGMPLERKKMAMLSESTRREFLFQLGGLGVLFGQPQLAFGQQPLPTRTIPGTDESLPVIGLGSSKPVLEIPTEGTEPVAAVIRMLLEHGGSLVDTSPRTPDIDAEFGRVLAEPDIRDDIFLATKI
;
A
#
# COMPACT_ATOMS: atom_id res chain seq x y z
N MET A 1 -37.47 3.27 93.41
CA MET A 1 -37.54 2.54 92.12
C MET A 1 -38.39 3.41 91.19
N LEU A 2 -37.93 3.99 90.09
CA LEU A 2 -36.79 3.68 89.23
C LEU A 2 -36.52 4.91 88.31
N SER A 3 -35.25 5.08 87.90
CA SER A 3 -34.64 5.92 86.83
C SER A 3 -35.57 6.61 85.81
N ALA A 4 -35.43 7.89 85.46
CA ALA A 4 -34.29 8.63 84.86
C ALA A 4 -34.03 8.31 83.36
N MET A 5 -33.98 9.40 82.56
CA MET A 5 -33.32 9.60 81.24
C MET A 5 -34.12 9.15 79.98
N GLN A 6 -34.66 10.12 79.21
CA GLN A 6 -34.16 10.65 77.91
C GLN A 6 -34.24 9.60 76.77
N ASP A 7 -34.82 9.82 75.59
CA ASP A 7 -35.04 11.01 74.78
C ASP A 7 -36.25 10.78 73.85
N GLN A 8 -36.96 11.85 73.52
CA GLN A 8 -38.08 11.87 72.59
C GLN A 8 -37.62 12.48 71.26
N LYS A 9 -37.74 11.74 70.14
CA LYS A 9 -38.32 12.23 68.87
C LYS A 9 -38.21 11.23 67.70
N MET A 10 -39.39 10.96 67.13
CA MET A 10 -39.76 11.05 65.71
C MET A 10 -39.49 9.90 64.73
N GLY A 11 -40.61 9.47 64.12
CA GLY A 11 -40.73 8.71 62.86
C GLY A 11 -41.04 7.24 63.12
N GLY A 12 -42.29 6.76 63.13
CA GLY A 12 -43.35 6.96 62.15
C GLY A 12 -42.98 6.21 60.86
N ILE A 13 -43.76 5.32 60.24
CA ILE A 13 -45.19 5.01 60.27
C ILE A 13 -45.33 3.66 59.50
N ILE A 14 -46.09 2.70 60.06
CA ILE A 14 -47.24 1.94 59.48
C ILE A 14 -47.22 1.63 57.95
N ASP A 15 -47.69 0.53 57.37
CA ASP A 15 -48.45 -0.67 57.73
C ASP A 15 -48.26 -1.71 56.61
N HIS A 16 -48.63 -2.94 56.91
CA HIS A 16 -49.01 -4.01 56.01
C HIS A 16 -49.86 -3.58 54.79
N SER A 17 -49.66 -4.25 53.65
CA SER A 17 -50.70 -4.99 52.93
C SER A 17 -50.36 -5.16 51.44
N PHE A 18 -50.28 -6.42 51.02
CA PHE A 18 -50.65 -6.97 49.71
C PHE A 18 -50.48 -6.10 48.45
N TYR A 19 -49.55 -6.50 47.56
CA TYR A 19 -49.79 -6.43 46.12
C TYR A 19 -49.14 -7.62 45.38
N THR A 20 -50.03 -8.47 44.89
CA THR A 20 -49.89 -9.43 43.79
C THR A 20 -49.27 -8.78 42.54
N GLY A 21 -48.40 -9.51 41.83
CA GLY A 21 -48.36 -9.42 40.36
C GLY A 21 -46.99 -9.16 39.70
N MET A 22 -46.59 -10.13 38.88
CA MET A 22 -45.71 -10.06 37.68
C MET A 22 -44.18 -10.14 37.85
N PRO A 23 -43.54 -11.23 37.39
CA PRO A 23 -42.11 -11.26 37.12
C PRO A 23 -41.86 -10.70 35.71
N LEU A 24 -41.56 -9.41 35.60
CA LEU A 24 -41.07 -8.84 34.35
C LEU A 24 -39.57 -9.18 34.19
N GLU A 25 -39.31 -10.12 33.28
CA GLU A 25 -38.22 -10.04 32.30
C GLU A 25 -36.80 -9.83 32.85
N ARG A 26 -36.30 -10.84 33.56
CA ARG A 26 -34.88 -10.98 33.96
C ARG A 26 -33.95 -11.37 32.78
N LYS A 27 -34.37 -11.19 31.53
CA LYS A 27 -33.65 -11.65 30.33
C LYS A 27 -32.77 -10.60 29.65
N LYS A 28 -32.93 -9.31 29.98
CA LYS A 28 -32.18 -8.24 29.28
C LYS A 28 -30.86 -7.80 29.92
N MET A 29 -30.54 -8.24 31.14
CA MET A 29 -29.28 -7.87 31.81
C MET A 29 -28.15 -8.91 31.69
N ALA A 30 -28.36 -10.00 30.95
CA ALA A 30 -27.31 -10.97 30.61
C ALA A 30 -26.63 -10.65 29.25
N MET A 31 -26.46 -9.36 28.96
CA MET A 31 -25.90 -8.85 27.70
C MET A 31 -24.59 -8.09 27.93
N LEU A 32 -23.80 -8.52 28.91
CA LEU A 32 -22.36 -8.30 28.93
C LEU A 32 -21.73 -9.65 29.24
N SER A 33 -21.30 -10.33 28.18
CA SER A 33 -20.54 -11.57 28.27
C SER A 33 -19.37 -11.36 29.24
N GLU A 34 -19.35 -12.04 30.39
CA GLU A 34 -18.16 -12.09 31.24
C GLU A 34 -17.08 -12.89 30.51
N SER A 35 -16.31 -12.23 29.65
CA SER A 35 -15.18 -12.86 28.96
C SER A 35 -14.20 -13.39 30.00
N THR A 36 -13.94 -14.70 29.94
CA THR A 36 -12.94 -15.32 30.83
C THR A 36 -11.53 -14.81 30.47
N ARG A 37 -10.59 -14.83 31.43
CA ARG A 37 -9.16 -14.49 31.17
C ARG A 37 -8.60 -15.26 29.96
N ARG A 38 -9.03 -16.51 29.80
CA ARG A 38 -8.67 -17.37 28.67
C ARG A 38 -9.23 -16.84 27.35
N GLU A 39 -10.52 -16.50 27.29
CA GLU A 39 -11.12 -15.89 26.08
C GLU A 39 -10.49 -14.56 25.73
N PHE A 40 -10.18 -13.73 26.73
CA PHE A 40 -9.48 -12.47 26.51
C PHE A 40 -8.11 -12.70 25.86
N LEU A 41 -7.33 -13.66 26.37
CA LEU A 41 -6.02 -14.00 25.77
C LEU A 41 -6.15 -14.60 24.37
N PHE A 42 -7.17 -15.42 24.11
CA PHE A 42 -7.44 -15.92 22.76
C PHE A 42 -7.82 -14.80 21.79
N GLN A 43 -8.64 -13.83 22.23
CA GLN A 43 -9.01 -12.66 21.44
C GLN A 43 -7.80 -11.75 21.17
N LEU A 44 -6.93 -11.54 22.18
CA LEU A 44 -5.68 -10.79 22.02
C LEU A 44 -4.71 -11.48 21.04
N GLY A 45 -4.60 -12.81 21.13
CA GLY A 45 -3.80 -13.62 20.22
C GLY A 45 -4.30 -13.54 18.78
N GLY A 46 -5.62 -13.55 18.57
CA GLY A 46 -6.25 -13.37 17.26
C GLY A 46 -5.97 -12.01 16.63
N LEU A 47 -5.94 -10.94 17.43
CA LEU A 47 -5.56 -9.60 16.96
C LEU A 47 -4.08 -9.53 16.55
N GLY A 48 -3.19 -10.23 17.26
CA GLY A 48 -1.77 -10.29 16.91
C GLY A 48 -1.50 -10.88 15.51
N VAL A 49 -2.33 -11.82 15.06
CA VAL A 49 -2.23 -12.41 13.70
C VAL A 49 -2.61 -11.40 12.61
N LEU A 50 -3.53 -10.47 12.89
CA LEU A 50 -3.92 -9.43 11.94
C LEU A 50 -2.83 -8.35 11.77
N PHE A 51 -2.08 -8.05 12.84
CA PHE A 51 -0.96 -7.09 12.79
C PHE A 51 0.38 -7.71 12.38
N GLY A 52 0.49 -9.05 12.38
CA GLY A 52 1.66 -9.79 11.89
C GLY A 52 1.65 -10.08 10.39
N GLN A 53 0.62 -9.63 9.67
CA GLN A 53 0.63 -9.65 8.21
C GLN A 53 1.81 -8.79 7.74
N PRO A 54 2.67 -9.27 6.82
CA PRO A 54 3.68 -8.41 6.24
C PRO A 54 2.96 -7.21 5.63
N GLN A 55 3.25 -6.00 6.13
CA GLN A 55 2.86 -4.80 5.44
C GLN A 55 3.38 -4.98 4.02
N LEU A 56 2.50 -4.94 3.01
CA LEU A 56 2.94 -4.92 1.62
C LEU A 56 3.92 -3.76 1.52
N ALA A 57 5.21 -4.09 1.43
CA ALA A 57 6.23 -3.11 1.24
C ALA A 57 5.85 -2.41 -0.06
N PHE A 58 5.61 -1.11 0.00
CA PHE A 58 5.57 -0.26 -1.20
C PHE A 58 7.01 -0.19 -1.73
N GLY A 59 7.55 -1.31 -2.21
CA GLY A 59 8.69 -1.30 -3.12
C GLY A 59 8.31 -0.51 -4.37
N GLN A 60 9.31 -0.01 -5.11
CA GLN A 60 9.10 0.66 -6.40
C GLN A 60 8.07 -0.13 -7.21
N GLN A 61 6.89 0.46 -7.41
CA GLN A 61 5.88 -0.15 -8.25
C GLN A 61 6.50 -0.26 -9.65
N PRO A 62 6.40 -1.42 -10.31
CA PRO A 62 6.89 -1.57 -11.67
C PRO A 62 6.26 -0.51 -12.56
N LEU A 63 7.04 0.00 -13.51
CA LEU A 63 6.58 1.03 -14.43
C LEU A 63 5.30 0.55 -15.14
N PRO A 64 4.20 1.33 -15.14
CA PRO A 64 2.96 0.90 -15.77
C PRO A 64 3.18 0.55 -17.25
N THR A 65 2.48 -0.47 -17.71
CA THR A 65 2.52 -0.92 -19.11
C THR A 65 1.15 -0.77 -19.77
N ARG A 66 1.16 -0.73 -21.10
CA ARG A 66 -0.03 -0.71 -21.93
C ARG A 66 0.12 -1.70 -23.08
N THR A 67 -0.92 -2.50 -23.29
CA THR A 67 -1.00 -3.44 -24.41
C THR A 67 -1.13 -2.68 -25.73
N ILE A 68 -0.41 -3.12 -26.76
CA ILE A 68 -0.56 -2.60 -28.12
C ILE A 68 -1.88 -3.16 -28.68
N PRO A 69 -2.83 -2.30 -29.11
CA PRO A 69 -4.13 -2.76 -29.59
C PRO A 69 -4.01 -3.81 -30.70
N GLY A 70 -4.72 -4.92 -30.55
CA GLY A 70 -4.71 -6.03 -31.52
C GLY A 70 -3.55 -7.02 -31.37
N THR A 71 -2.76 -6.91 -30.29
CA THR A 71 -1.67 -7.84 -29.97
C THR A 71 -1.73 -8.23 -28.49
N ASP A 72 -0.94 -9.23 -28.11
CA ASP A 72 -0.70 -9.60 -26.70
C ASP A 72 0.58 -8.97 -26.13
N GLU A 73 1.24 -8.10 -26.90
CA GLU A 73 2.46 -7.40 -26.49
C GLU A 73 2.13 -6.17 -25.65
N SER A 74 2.91 -5.93 -24.59
CA SER A 74 2.77 -4.77 -23.72
C SER A 74 4.05 -3.97 -23.67
N LEU A 75 3.93 -2.65 -23.79
CA LEU A 75 5.05 -1.73 -23.71
C LEU A 75 4.94 -0.88 -22.43
N PRO A 76 6.06 -0.45 -21.83
CA PRO A 76 6.03 0.56 -20.79
C PRO A 76 5.40 1.86 -21.31
N VAL A 77 4.64 2.55 -20.47
CA VAL A 77 3.98 3.81 -20.87
C VAL A 77 4.96 4.98 -21.00
N ILE A 78 6.21 4.80 -20.55
CA ILE A 78 7.32 5.76 -20.66
C ILE A 78 8.45 5.10 -21.45
N GLY A 79 9.01 5.85 -22.41
CA GLY A 79 10.20 5.46 -23.17
C GLY A 79 11.08 6.67 -23.48
N LEU A 80 12.26 6.40 -24.04
CA LEU A 80 13.22 7.42 -24.48
C LEU A 80 13.00 7.74 -25.96
N GLY A 81 12.66 8.98 -26.27
CA GLY A 81 12.76 9.53 -27.62
C GLY A 81 14.17 10.02 -27.91
N SER A 82 14.78 9.56 -29.00
CA SER A 82 16.21 9.77 -29.25
C SER A 82 16.57 11.09 -29.97
N SER A 83 15.61 11.99 -30.25
CA SER A 83 15.86 13.14 -31.14
C SER A 83 16.97 14.07 -30.64
N LYS A 84 16.75 14.76 -29.52
CA LYS A 84 17.71 15.74 -29.00
C LYS A 84 18.95 15.07 -28.34
N PRO A 85 18.79 14.07 -27.45
CA PRO A 85 19.94 13.49 -26.75
C PRO A 85 20.99 12.89 -27.69
N VAL A 86 20.55 12.30 -28.80
CA VAL A 86 21.47 11.66 -29.74
C VAL A 86 22.12 12.67 -30.70
N LEU A 87 21.43 13.76 -31.05
CA LEU A 87 22.02 14.85 -31.83
C LEU A 87 23.12 15.61 -31.08
N GLU A 88 23.13 15.53 -29.74
CA GLU A 88 24.13 16.17 -28.89
C GLU A 88 25.41 15.33 -28.71
N ILE A 89 25.44 14.07 -29.20
CA ILE A 89 26.63 13.19 -29.11
C ILE A 89 27.91 13.84 -29.66
N PRO A 90 27.91 14.53 -30.83
CA PRO A 90 29.14 15.13 -31.36
C PRO A 90 29.75 16.21 -30.44
N THR A 91 28.92 16.83 -29.60
CA THR A 91 29.35 17.91 -28.69
C THR A 91 29.54 17.45 -27.25
N GLU A 92 28.70 16.53 -26.77
CA GLU A 92 28.66 16.11 -25.36
C GLU A 92 29.20 14.69 -25.14
N GLY A 93 29.49 13.95 -26.21
CA GLY A 93 29.88 12.55 -26.15
C GLY A 93 28.70 11.61 -25.94
N THR A 94 29.00 10.32 -25.78
CA THR A 94 28.01 9.24 -25.65
C THR A 94 27.53 9.02 -24.21
N GLU A 95 28.34 9.39 -23.22
CA GLU A 95 28.05 9.16 -21.80
C GLU A 95 26.70 9.73 -21.34
N PRO A 96 26.29 10.97 -21.72
CA PRO A 96 25.01 11.50 -21.28
C PRO A 96 23.81 10.65 -21.72
N VAL A 97 23.78 10.20 -22.98
CA VAL A 97 22.68 9.37 -23.48
C VAL A 97 22.73 7.96 -22.90
N ALA A 98 23.94 7.39 -22.70
CA ALA A 98 24.11 6.10 -22.04
C ALA A 98 23.57 6.14 -20.60
N ALA A 99 23.88 7.19 -19.84
CA ALA A 99 23.39 7.40 -18.49
C ALA A 99 21.85 7.51 -18.44
N VAL A 100 21.25 8.21 -19.40
CA VAL A 100 19.77 8.31 -19.51
C VAL A 100 19.14 6.95 -19.78
N ILE A 101 19.72 6.13 -20.67
CA ILE A 101 19.21 4.78 -20.96
C ILE A 101 19.35 3.89 -19.71
N ARG A 102 20.50 3.90 -19.04
CA ARG A 102 20.72 3.13 -17.81
C ARG A 102 19.73 3.53 -16.71
N MET A 103 19.46 4.82 -16.55
CA MET A 103 18.45 5.32 -15.61
C MET A 103 17.03 4.90 -16.01
N LEU A 104 16.70 4.90 -17.31
CA LEU A 104 15.42 4.38 -17.80
C LEU A 104 15.24 2.91 -17.40
N LEU A 105 16.27 2.08 -17.62
CA LEU A 105 16.29 0.66 -17.28
C LEU A 105 16.18 0.43 -15.77
N GLU A 106 16.95 1.18 -14.96
CA GLU A 106 16.92 1.12 -13.48
C GLU A 106 15.51 1.39 -12.91
N HIS A 107 14.74 2.25 -13.58
CA HIS A 107 13.37 2.58 -13.20
C HIS A 107 12.29 1.76 -13.93
N GLY A 108 12.68 0.66 -14.59
CA GLY A 108 11.77 -0.32 -15.21
C GLY A 108 11.20 0.09 -16.57
N GLY A 109 11.76 1.13 -17.21
CA GLY A 109 11.51 1.43 -18.61
C GLY A 109 12.40 0.61 -19.53
N SER A 110 11.96 0.37 -20.76
CA SER A 110 12.71 -0.42 -21.74
C SER A 110 12.57 0.08 -23.18
N LEU A 111 11.66 1.02 -23.46
CA LEU A 111 11.40 1.48 -24.81
C LEU A 111 12.37 2.59 -25.23
N VAL A 112 13.11 2.38 -26.32
CA VAL A 112 13.92 3.40 -27.00
C VAL A 112 13.39 3.61 -28.42
N ASP A 113 12.87 4.80 -28.72
CA ASP A 113 12.40 5.18 -30.05
C ASP A 113 13.43 6.09 -30.75
N THR A 114 13.93 5.64 -31.89
CA THR A 114 14.94 6.35 -32.67
C THR A 114 14.53 6.58 -34.13
N SER A 115 15.34 7.34 -34.85
CA SER A 115 15.19 7.61 -36.27
C SER A 115 16.58 7.75 -36.92
N PRO A 116 16.70 7.48 -38.24
CA PRO A 116 17.95 7.68 -38.96
C PRO A 116 18.46 9.12 -38.83
N ARG A 117 19.78 9.24 -38.65
CA ARG A 117 20.55 10.50 -38.64
C ARG A 117 21.74 10.32 -39.59
N THR A 118 22.77 11.16 -39.45
CA THR A 118 24.00 10.97 -40.23
C THR A 118 24.73 9.69 -39.76
N PRO A 119 25.43 8.97 -40.67
CA PRO A 119 26.03 7.68 -40.34
C PRO A 119 27.01 7.69 -39.17
N ASP A 120 27.72 8.80 -38.97
CA ASP A 120 28.64 9.02 -37.85
C ASP A 120 27.91 9.07 -36.51
N ILE A 121 26.83 9.86 -36.41
CA ILE A 121 26.03 9.98 -35.19
C ILE A 121 25.34 8.63 -34.89
N ASP A 122 24.78 7.98 -35.90
CA ASP A 122 24.14 6.66 -35.74
C ASP A 122 25.14 5.56 -35.37
N ALA A 123 26.38 5.63 -35.88
CA ALA A 123 27.42 4.69 -35.49
C ALA A 123 27.79 4.84 -34.00
N GLU A 124 27.96 6.06 -33.50
CA GLU A 124 28.27 6.30 -32.09
C GLU A 124 27.09 5.90 -31.18
N PHE A 125 25.86 6.27 -31.54
CA PHE A 125 24.69 5.84 -30.77
C PHE A 125 24.49 4.33 -30.80
N GLY A 126 24.73 3.69 -31.95
CA GLY A 126 24.68 2.25 -32.10
C GLY A 126 25.69 1.51 -31.21
N ARG A 127 26.85 2.12 -30.91
CA ARG A 127 27.81 1.54 -29.94
C ARG A 127 27.24 1.54 -28.53
N VAL A 128 26.58 2.62 -28.10
CA VAL A 128 25.90 2.68 -26.80
C VAL A 128 24.81 1.62 -26.70
N LEU A 129 23.96 1.50 -27.73
CA LEU A 129 22.89 0.49 -27.78
C LEU A 129 23.41 -0.96 -27.86
N ALA A 130 24.69 -1.15 -28.21
CA ALA A 130 25.32 -2.46 -28.28
C ALA A 130 26.00 -2.88 -26.97
N GLU A 131 26.07 -2.00 -25.96
CA GLU A 131 26.54 -2.35 -24.63
C GLU A 131 25.67 -3.47 -24.05
N PRO A 132 26.25 -4.56 -23.49
CA PRO A 132 25.48 -5.73 -23.08
C PRO A 132 24.36 -5.43 -22.06
N ASP A 133 24.63 -4.52 -21.13
CA ASP A 133 23.68 -4.11 -20.08
C ASP A 133 22.59 -3.14 -20.58
N ILE A 134 22.65 -2.74 -21.85
CA ILE A 134 21.59 -1.98 -22.53
C ILE A 134 20.88 -2.89 -23.54
N ARG A 135 21.64 -3.55 -24.41
CA ARG A 135 21.12 -4.30 -25.56
C ARG A 135 20.09 -5.36 -25.18
N ASP A 136 20.35 -6.06 -24.07
CA ASP A 136 19.54 -7.23 -23.69
C ASP A 136 18.22 -6.84 -23.01
N ASP A 137 18.10 -5.59 -22.55
CA ASP A 137 16.97 -5.11 -21.74
C ASP A 137 16.11 -4.02 -22.42
N ILE A 138 16.46 -3.59 -23.64
CA ILE A 138 15.68 -2.60 -24.39
C ILE A 138 14.79 -3.21 -25.48
N PHE A 139 13.64 -2.57 -25.70
CA PHE A 139 12.88 -2.64 -26.93
C PHE A 139 13.25 -1.44 -27.81
N LEU A 140 13.89 -1.69 -28.96
CA LEU A 140 14.36 -0.65 -29.88
C LEU A 140 13.40 -0.48 -31.07
N ALA A 141 12.80 0.71 -31.21
CA ALA A 141 11.99 1.10 -32.35
C ALA A 141 12.77 2.05 -33.27
N THR A 142 12.72 1.82 -34.59
CA THR A 142 13.36 2.67 -35.60
C THR A 142 12.43 2.96 -36.78
N LYS A 143 12.85 3.86 -37.66
CA LYS A 143 12.08 4.39 -38.80
C LYS A 143 12.91 4.25 -40.09
N ILE A 144 12.24 4.30 -41.25
CA ILE A 144 12.86 4.30 -42.58
C ILE A 144 12.68 5.64 -43.29
#